data_AF-A0A7X9SQU0-F1
#
_entry.id   AF-A0A7X9SQU0-F1
#
_cell.length_a   1.000
_cell.length_b   1.000
_cell.length_c   1.000
_cell.angle_alpha   90.00
_cell.angle_beta   90.00
_cell.angle_gamma   90.00
#
_symmetry.space_group_name_H-M   'P 1'
#
loop_
_entity.id
_entity.type
_entity.pdbx_description
1 polymer ?
#
loop_
_entity_poly.entity_id
_entity_poly.type
_entity_poly.pdbx_seq_one_letter_code
_entity_poly.pdbx_strand_id
1 'polypeptide(L)'
;MTLGERIKEAREKANISKSDLAKRLNVSPSYVCYLESGKKENPSFLIMQKINNILNADIFDIPNDGALRLVDLNLKGISPSDELQKVNEENKEFEMAVLECLCNPIEENKLHTIEEFWDKVQSSLSYLQITLGITANEVMEQYHLHLEKIKNRPR
;
A
#
# COMPACT_ATOMS: atom_id res chain seq x y z
N MET A 1 -3.43 -7.23 20.25
CA MET A 1 -3.69 -8.23 19.20
C MET A 1 -2.94 -7.78 17.96
N THR A 2 -2.08 -8.62 17.38
CA THR A 2 -1.32 -8.32 16.16
C THR A 2 -2.20 -8.46 14.92
N LEU A 3 -1.74 -7.97 13.76
CA LEU A 3 -2.44 -8.17 12.48
C LEU A 3 -2.63 -9.66 12.17
N GLY A 4 -1.58 -10.48 12.34
CA GLY A 4 -1.63 -11.91 12.10
C GLY A 4 -2.64 -12.64 13.00
N GLU A 5 -2.74 -12.24 14.26
CA GLU A 5 -3.75 -12.75 15.21
C GLU A 5 -5.18 -12.41 14.76
N ARG A 6 -5.42 -11.18 14.29
CA ARG A 6 -6.72 -10.75 13.76
C ARG A 6 -7.14 -11.58 12.53
N ILE A 7 -6.20 -11.80 11.60
CA ILE A 7 -6.44 -12.63 10.41
C ILE A 7 -6.80 -14.06 10.82
N LYS A 8 -6.02 -14.65 11.74
CA LYS A 8 -6.25 -16.01 12.23
C LYS A 8 -7.63 -16.14 12.89
N GLU A 9 -7.97 -15.22 13.80
CA GLU A 9 -9.24 -15.23 14.52
C GLU A 9 -10.43 -15.11 13.55
N ALA A 10 -10.35 -14.21 12.57
CA ALA A 10 -11.40 -14.04 11.56
C ALA A 10 -11.53 -15.28 10.67
N ARG A 11 -10.41 -15.92 10.28
CA ARG A 11 -10.41 -17.18 9.52
C ARG A 11 -11.09 -18.31 10.29
N GLU A 12 -10.81 -18.44 11.58
CA GLU A 12 -11.39 -19.47 12.44
C GLU A 12 -12.89 -19.21 12.67
N LYS A 13 -13.32 -17.96 12.84
CA LYS A 13 -14.74 -17.58 12.87
C LYS A 13 -15.47 -17.89 11.57
N ALA A 14 -14.80 -17.74 10.43
CA ALA A 14 -15.33 -18.11 9.11
C ALA A 14 -15.29 -19.64 8.84
N ASN A 15 -14.75 -20.43 9.77
CA ASN A 15 -14.63 -21.89 9.69
C ASN A 15 -13.95 -22.41 8.42
N ILE A 16 -12.89 -21.73 7.97
CA ILE A 16 -12.07 -22.15 6.81
C ILE A 16 -10.64 -22.47 7.22
N SER A 17 -9.98 -23.42 6.54
CA SER A 17 -8.58 -23.74 6.82
C SER A 17 -7.63 -22.69 6.21
N LYS A 18 -6.35 -22.67 6.63
CA LYS A 18 -5.31 -21.84 6.01
C LYS A 18 -5.19 -22.13 4.51
N SER A 19 -5.29 -23.40 4.13
CA SER A 19 -5.24 -23.86 2.74
C SER A 19 -6.45 -23.37 1.93
N ASP A 20 -7.63 -23.30 2.54
CA ASP A 20 -8.83 -22.78 1.88
C ASP A 20 -8.73 -21.27 1.67
N LEU A 21 -8.25 -20.53 2.68
CA LEU A 21 -7.99 -19.11 2.55
C LEU A 21 -6.96 -18.84 1.44
N ALA A 22 -5.85 -19.59 1.42
CA ALA A 22 -4.82 -19.46 0.39
C ALA A 22 -5.37 -19.69 -1.03
N LYS A 23 -6.18 -20.75 -1.21
CA LYS A 23 -6.87 -21.02 -2.48
C LYS A 23 -7.78 -19.86 -2.90
N ARG A 24 -8.58 -19.32 -1.99
CA ARG A 24 -9.49 -18.20 -2.29
C ARG A 24 -8.75 -16.89 -2.59
N LEU A 25 -7.57 -16.69 -1.99
CA LEU A 25 -6.70 -15.55 -2.26
C LEU A 25 -5.87 -15.71 -3.55
N ASN A 26 -5.82 -16.92 -4.12
CA ASN A 26 -4.91 -17.29 -5.20
C ASN A 26 -3.42 -17.10 -4.82
N VAL A 27 -3.04 -17.55 -3.62
CA VAL A 27 -1.66 -17.48 -3.11
C VAL A 27 -1.21 -18.85 -2.57
N SER A 28 0.09 -18.97 -2.27
CA SER A 28 0.61 -20.19 -1.66
C SER A 28 0.11 -20.37 -0.21
N PRO A 29 -0.09 -21.60 0.29
CA PRO A 29 -0.41 -21.85 1.70
C PRO A 29 0.61 -21.25 2.67
N SER A 30 1.89 -21.24 2.28
CA SER A 30 2.98 -20.63 3.03
C SER A 30 2.77 -19.12 3.24
N TYR A 31 2.22 -18.42 2.25
CA TYR A 31 1.92 -17.00 2.35
C TYR A 31 0.93 -16.71 3.48
N VAL A 32 -0.16 -17.48 3.57
CA VAL A 32 -1.14 -17.34 4.68
C VAL A 32 -0.49 -17.67 6.03
N CYS A 33 0.36 -18.70 6.09
CA CYS A 33 1.13 -18.98 7.30
C CYS A 33 2.04 -17.81 7.70
N TYR A 34 2.67 -17.12 6.74
CA TYR A 34 3.50 -15.95 7.01
C TYR A 34 2.70 -14.75 7.49
N LEU A 35 1.50 -14.52 6.93
CA LEU A 35 0.59 -13.49 7.43
C LEU A 35 0.17 -13.75 8.88
N GLU A 36 -0.34 -14.94 9.19
CA GLU A 36 -0.83 -15.26 10.54
C GLU A 36 0.28 -15.31 11.60
N SER A 37 1.52 -15.56 11.19
CA SER A 37 2.69 -15.57 12.09
C SER A 37 3.41 -14.23 12.20
N GLY A 38 2.96 -13.19 11.47
CA GLY A 38 3.63 -11.88 11.44
C GLY A 38 4.96 -11.86 10.66
N LYS A 39 5.32 -12.94 9.96
CA LYS A 39 6.50 -12.97 9.07
C LYS A 39 6.32 -12.10 7.82
N LYS A 40 5.07 -11.81 7.45
CA LYS A 40 4.72 -10.82 6.43
C LYS A 40 3.59 -9.96 6.98
N GLU A 41 3.85 -8.66 7.12
CA GLU A 41 2.90 -7.72 7.74
C GLU A 41 2.28 -6.75 6.72
N ASN A 42 2.91 -6.61 5.54
CA ASN A 42 2.43 -5.75 4.46
C ASN A 42 2.05 -6.60 3.22
N PRO A 43 0.87 -7.27 3.20
CA PRO A 43 0.33 -7.83 1.97
C PRO A 43 -0.06 -6.73 0.99
N SER A 44 -0.19 -7.05 -0.30
CA SER A 44 -0.64 -6.05 -1.27
C SER A 44 -2.07 -5.61 -1.01
N PHE A 45 -2.45 -4.42 -1.48
CA PHE A 45 -3.79 -3.87 -1.30
C PHE A 45 -4.88 -4.83 -1.78
N LEU A 46 -4.67 -5.48 -2.94
CA LEU A 46 -5.60 -6.48 -3.48
C LEU A 46 -5.80 -7.66 -2.50
N ILE A 47 -4.72 -8.13 -1.87
CA ILE A 47 -4.80 -9.19 -0.88
C ILE A 47 -5.50 -8.70 0.39
N MET A 48 -5.24 -7.48 0.85
CA MET A 48 -5.95 -6.87 1.99
C MET A 48 -7.47 -6.84 1.75
N GLN A 49 -7.90 -6.31 0.60
CA GLN A 49 -9.31 -6.28 0.22
C GLN A 49 -9.92 -7.68 0.14
N LYS A 50 -9.24 -8.62 -0.53
CA LYS A 50 -9.74 -10.00 -0.62
C LYS A 50 -9.85 -10.64 0.77
N ILE A 51 -8.92 -10.40 1.68
CA ILE A 51 -9.00 -10.90 3.06
C ILE A 51 -10.23 -10.32 3.78
N ASN A 52 -10.43 -9.00 3.76
CA ASN A 52 -11.62 -8.37 4.37
C ASN A 52 -12.92 -8.97 3.79
N ASN A 53 -12.98 -9.16 2.47
CA ASN A 53 -14.15 -9.70 1.77
C ASN A 53 -14.39 -11.18 2.07
N ILE A 54 -13.36 -12.04 2.00
CA ILE A 54 -13.48 -13.48 2.22
C ILE A 54 -13.83 -13.79 3.67
N LEU A 55 -13.26 -13.04 4.61
CA LEU A 55 -13.45 -13.24 6.04
C LEU A 55 -14.62 -12.41 6.60
N ASN A 56 -15.24 -11.56 5.77
CA ASN A 56 -16.32 -10.64 6.15
C ASN A 56 -16.01 -9.89 7.45
N ALA A 57 -14.79 -9.34 7.53
CA ALA A 57 -14.26 -8.70 8.73
C ALA A 57 -13.38 -7.52 8.34
N ASP A 58 -13.46 -6.44 9.12
CA ASP A 58 -12.66 -5.23 8.93
C ASP A 58 -11.28 -5.41 9.60
N ILE A 59 -10.44 -6.24 8.96
CA ILE A 59 -9.09 -6.59 9.46
C ILE A 59 -8.09 -5.51 9.04
N PHE A 60 -8.21 -5.03 7.81
CA PHE A 60 -7.45 -3.89 7.32
C PHE A 60 -8.37 -2.67 7.35
N ASP A 61 -7.97 -1.65 8.11
CA ASP A 61 -8.66 -0.36 8.14
C ASP A 61 -8.43 0.33 6.78
N ILE A 62 -9.36 0.12 5.85
CA ILE A 62 -9.32 0.69 4.52
C ILE A 62 -10.34 1.84 4.52
N PRO A 63 -9.89 3.10 4.54
CA PRO A 63 -10.80 4.25 4.54
C PRO A 63 -11.70 4.24 3.30
N ASN A 64 -13.01 4.47 3.49
CA ASN A 64 -14.00 4.49 2.41
C ASN A 64 -14.81 5.80 2.37
N ASP A 65 -14.25 6.90 2.88
CA ASP A 65 -14.92 8.21 2.95
C ASP A 65 -14.67 9.09 1.71
N GLY A 66 -13.90 8.61 0.73
CA GLY A 66 -13.58 9.32 -0.50
C GLY A 66 -12.69 10.55 -0.31
N ALA A 67 -12.22 10.82 0.92
CA ALA A 67 -11.32 11.92 1.19
C ALA A 67 -9.87 11.50 0.87
N LEU A 68 -9.18 12.30 0.04
CA LEU A 68 -7.74 12.13 -0.17
C LEU A 68 -7.01 12.53 1.11
N ARG A 69 -6.18 11.62 1.65
CA ARG A 69 -5.31 11.88 2.80
C ARG A 69 -3.93 11.31 2.53
N LEU A 70 -2.91 12.10 2.79
CA LEU A 70 -1.54 11.63 2.94
C LEU A 70 -1.26 11.39 4.42
N VAL A 71 -0.34 10.48 4.73
CA VAL A 71 -0.03 10.11 6.12
C VAL A 71 1.48 10.12 6.31
N ASP A 72 1.93 10.68 7.43
CA ASP A 72 3.32 10.63 7.85
C ASP A 72 3.67 9.25 8.40
N LEU A 73 4.85 8.73 8.06
CA LEU A 73 5.36 7.49 8.63
C LEU A 73 6.23 7.77 9.85
N ASN A 74 6.38 6.75 10.70
CA ASN A 74 7.37 6.77 11.77
C ASN A 74 8.76 6.43 11.19
N LEU A 75 9.55 7.46 10.92
CA LEU A 75 10.87 7.34 10.29
C LEU A 75 12.03 7.23 11.29
N LYS A 76 11.74 6.86 12.56
CA LYS A 76 12.77 6.81 13.61
C LYS A 76 13.87 5.81 13.24
N GLY A 77 15.10 6.32 13.13
CA GLY A 77 16.28 5.51 12.84
C GLY A 77 16.57 5.30 11.35
N ILE A 78 15.75 5.87 10.46
CA ILE A 78 16.02 5.94 9.03
C ILE A 78 16.93 7.15 8.77
N SER A 79 17.91 7.03 7.89
CA SER A 79 18.73 8.18 7.47
C SER A 79 18.17 8.82 6.19
N PRO A 80 18.42 10.11 5.94
CA PRO A 80 18.06 10.76 4.68
C PRO A 80 18.59 10.05 3.43
N SER A 81 19.78 9.45 3.49
CA SER A 81 20.35 8.70 2.36
C SER A 81 19.62 7.39 2.11
N ASP A 82 19.20 6.68 3.16
CA ASP A 82 18.42 5.44 3.02
C ASP A 82 17.05 5.76 2.40
N GLU A 83 16.41 6.84 2.85
CA GLU A 83 15.13 7.27 2.31
C GLU A 83 15.26 7.73 0.85
N LEU A 84 16.36 8.42 0.48
CA LEU A 84 16.63 8.76 -0.91
C LEU A 84 16.84 7.51 -1.78
N GLN A 85 17.51 6.48 -1.24
CA GLN A 85 17.63 5.20 -1.94
C GLN A 85 16.24 4.58 -2.13
N LYS A 86 15.39 4.59 -1.11
CA LYS A 86 14.02 4.08 -1.19
C LYS A 86 13.21 4.81 -2.28
N VAL A 87 13.26 6.14 -2.33
CA VAL A 87 12.64 6.92 -3.42
C VAL A 87 13.09 6.45 -4.80
N ASN A 88 14.37 6.14 -4.97
CA ASN A 88 14.89 5.64 -6.25
C ASN A 88 14.45 4.20 -6.57
N GLU A 89 14.26 3.36 -5.55
CA GLU A 89 13.71 2.01 -5.69
C GLU A 89 12.25 2.07 -6.13
N GLU A 90 11.41 2.82 -5.40
CA GLU A 90 9.97 2.98 -5.70
C GLU A 90 9.72 3.58 -7.10
N ASN A 91 10.58 4.52 -7.53
CA ASN A 91 10.50 5.06 -8.89
C ASN A 91 10.69 3.97 -9.95
N LYS A 92 11.64 3.05 -9.74
CA LYS A 92 11.90 1.95 -10.68
C LYS A 92 10.78 0.92 -10.64
N GLU A 93 10.28 0.57 -9.45
CA GLU A 93 9.17 -0.37 -9.29
C GLU A 93 7.90 0.15 -9.99
N PHE A 94 7.58 1.44 -9.82
CA PHE A 94 6.50 2.09 -10.56
C PHE A 94 6.71 2.05 -12.09
N GLU A 95 7.90 2.40 -12.58
CA GLU A 95 8.20 2.35 -14.02
C GLU A 95 8.06 0.92 -14.59
N MET A 96 8.53 -0.08 -13.85
CA MET A 96 8.39 -1.49 -14.22
C MET A 96 6.94 -1.96 -14.22
N ALA A 97 6.14 -1.59 -13.21
CA ALA A 97 4.72 -1.93 -13.15
C ALA A 97 3.93 -1.32 -14.32
N VAL A 98 4.25 -0.06 -14.70
CA VAL A 98 3.68 0.57 -15.90
C VAL A 98 4.02 -0.24 -17.15
N LEU A 99 5.27 -0.64 -17.34
CA LEU A 99 5.69 -1.46 -18.48
C LEU A 99 4.96 -2.81 -18.51
N GLU A 100 4.85 -3.47 -17.36
CA GLU A 100 4.13 -4.74 -17.25
C GLU A 100 2.65 -4.58 -17.60
N CYS A 101 1.99 -3.52 -17.11
CA CYS A 101 0.60 -3.24 -17.43
C CYS A 101 0.39 -2.91 -18.92
N LEU A 102 1.36 -2.25 -19.56
CA LEU A 102 1.31 -1.99 -21.01
C LEU A 102 1.42 -3.30 -21.82
N CYS A 103 2.26 -4.23 -21.37
CA CYS A 103 2.41 -5.55 -22.00
C CYS A 103 1.20 -6.46 -21.76
N ASN A 104 0.55 -6.37 -20.59
CA ASN A 104 -0.59 -7.18 -20.21
C ASN A 104 -1.61 -6.36 -19.40
N PRO A 105 -2.58 -5.69 -20.05
CA PRO A 105 -3.49 -4.72 -19.41
C PRO A 105 -4.68 -5.38 -18.70
N ILE A 106 -4.40 -6.42 -17.92
CA ILE A 106 -5.39 -7.04 -17.03
C ILE A 106 -5.62 -6.16 -15.79
N GLU A 107 -6.76 -6.32 -15.15
CA GLU A 107 -7.15 -5.49 -14.01
C GLU A 107 -6.17 -5.59 -12.84
N GLU A 108 -5.59 -6.78 -12.61
CA GLU A 108 -4.56 -6.99 -11.58
C GLU A 108 -3.32 -6.12 -11.81
N ASN A 109 -2.83 -6.03 -13.05
CA ASN A 109 -1.65 -5.22 -13.40
C ASN A 109 -1.96 -3.72 -13.32
N LYS A 110 -3.19 -3.30 -13.64
CA LYS A 110 -3.61 -1.91 -13.43
C LYS A 110 -3.64 -1.55 -11.94
N LEU A 111 -4.18 -2.43 -11.11
CA LEU A 111 -4.22 -2.22 -9.66
C LEU A 111 -2.83 -2.19 -9.05
N HIS A 112 -1.94 -3.10 -9.47
CA HIS A 112 -0.53 -3.09 -9.07
C HIS A 112 0.17 -1.78 -9.46
N THR A 113 -0.05 -1.29 -10.69
CA THR A 113 0.51 -0.01 -11.14
C THR A 113 0.05 1.17 -10.27
N ILE A 114 -1.21 1.15 -9.83
CA ILE A 114 -1.75 2.18 -8.93
C ILE A 114 -1.12 2.05 -7.53
N GLU A 115 -0.92 0.84 -7.02
CA GLU A 115 -0.25 0.58 -5.74
C GLU A 115 1.19 1.14 -5.74
N GLU A 116 1.99 0.82 -6.76
CA GLU A 116 3.37 1.32 -6.90
C GLU A 116 3.43 2.85 -7.07
N PHE A 117 2.41 3.45 -7.69
CA PHE A 117 2.31 4.92 -7.74
C PHE A 117 2.16 5.52 -6.34
N TRP A 118 1.37 4.90 -5.48
CA TRP A 118 1.19 5.37 -4.10
C TRP A 118 2.43 5.15 -3.25
N ASP A 119 3.16 4.05 -3.44
CA ASP A 119 4.43 3.82 -2.74
C ASP A 119 5.51 4.86 -3.14
N LYS A 120 5.52 5.27 -4.42
CA LYS A 120 6.31 6.42 -4.89
C LYS A 120 5.89 7.74 -4.23
N VAL A 121 4.59 8.01 -4.12
CA VAL A 121 4.09 9.21 -3.42
C VAL A 121 4.53 9.19 -1.96
N GLN A 122 4.41 8.04 -1.30
CA GLN A 122 4.73 7.90 0.12
C GLN A 122 6.24 8.03 0.40
N SER A 123 7.11 7.40 -0.39
CA SER A 123 8.57 7.55 -0.24
C SER A 123 9.01 9.00 -0.48
N SER A 124 8.42 9.68 -1.47
CA SER A 124 8.71 11.10 -1.72
C SER A 124 8.29 11.99 -0.54
N LEU A 125 7.13 11.69 0.05
CA LEU A 125 6.63 12.38 1.25
C LEU A 125 7.53 12.12 2.46
N SER A 126 7.91 10.87 2.71
CA SER A 126 8.85 10.48 3.77
C SER A 126 10.19 11.19 3.61
N TYR A 127 10.67 11.34 2.37
CA TYR A 127 11.89 12.10 2.09
C TYR A 127 11.76 13.59 2.46
N LEU A 128 10.63 14.24 2.14
CA LEU A 128 10.34 15.61 2.59
C LEU A 128 10.31 15.72 4.12
N GLN A 129 9.65 14.76 4.78
CA GLN A 129 9.53 14.70 6.23
C GLN A 129 10.91 14.57 6.90
N ILE A 130 11.75 13.66 6.42
CA ILE A 130 13.04 13.36 7.07
C ILE A 130 14.11 14.42 6.78
N THR A 131 14.05 15.08 5.63
CA THR A 131 15.07 16.07 5.21
C THR A 131 14.71 17.49 5.61
N LEU A 132 13.44 17.86 5.48
CA LEU A 132 12.97 19.23 5.64
C LEU A 132 11.96 19.40 6.79
N GLY A 133 11.51 18.29 7.40
CA GLY A 133 10.48 18.33 8.44
C GLY A 133 9.08 18.62 7.91
N ILE A 134 8.87 18.60 6.59
CA ILE A 134 7.58 18.91 5.97
C ILE A 134 6.67 17.69 6.07
N THR A 135 5.50 17.89 6.67
CA THR A 135 4.52 16.85 6.95
C THR A 135 3.51 16.65 5.83
N ALA A 136 2.81 15.50 5.86
CA ALA A 136 1.68 15.19 5.02
C ALA A 136 0.60 16.28 5.03
N ASN A 137 0.30 16.82 6.21
CA ASN A 137 -0.70 17.87 6.37
C ASN A 137 -0.27 19.16 5.66
N GLU A 138 0.99 19.58 5.82
CA GLU A 138 1.51 20.77 5.13
C GLU A 138 1.48 20.60 3.60
N VAL A 139 1.78 19.40 3.08
CA VAL A 139 1.63 19.09 1.65
C VAL A 139 0.17 19.22 1.20
N MET A 140 -0.77 18.67 1.98
CA MET A 140 -2.20 18.70 1.65
C MET A 140 -2.80 20.11 1.73
N GLU A 141 -2.34 20.97 2.65
CA GLU A 141 -2.74 22.38 2.71
C GLU A 141 -2.46 23.12 1.40
N GLN A 142 -1.38 22.75 0.69
CA GLN A 142 -0.99 23.35 -0.59
C GLN A 142 -1.70 22.73 -1.80
N TYR A 143 -2.49 21.66 -1.63
CA TYR A 143 -3.09 20.91 -2.74
C TYR A 143 -4.02 21.76 -3.61
N HIS A 144 -4.79 22.67 -3.02
CA HIS A 144 -5.67 23.57 -3.77
C HIS A 144 -4.91 24.48 -4.75
N LEU A 145 -3.72 24.99 -4.36
CA LEU A 145 -2.84 25.77 -5.25
C LEU A 145 -2.29 24.90 -6.38
N HIS A 146 -1.95 23.64 -6.08
CA HIS A 146 -1.50 22.69 -7.07
C HIS A 146 -2.58 22.41 -8.14
N LEU A 147 -3.84 22.25 -7.73
CA LEU A 147 -4.98 22.06 -8.64
C LEU A 147 -5.13 23.24 -9.62
N GLU A 148 -5.01 24.48 -9.14
CA GLU A 148 -5.03 25.66 -10.03
C GLU A 148 -3.83 25.70 -10.99
N LYS A 149 -2.64 25.31 -10.51
CA LYS A 149 -1.43 25.25 -11.34
C LYS A 149 -1.55 24.23 -12.47
N ILE A 150 -2.14 23.05 -12.22
CA ILE A 150 -2.28 21.99 -13.24
C ILE A 150 -3.16 22.45 -14.42
N LYS A 151 -4.24 23.20 -14.16
CA LYS A 151 -5.15 23.69 -15.22
C LYS A 151 -4.42 24.45 -16.34
N ASN A 152 -3.35 25.15 -15.96
CA ASN A 152 -2.55 25.99 -16.87
C ASN A 152 -1.21 25.35 -17.25
N ARG A 153 -0.99 24.06 -16.94
CA ARG A 153 0.29 23.39 -17.19
C ARG A 153 0.40 23.06 -18.69
N PRO A 154 1.39 23.61 -19.42
CA PRO A 154 1.65 23.18 -20.80
C PRO A 154 2.08 21.72 -20.80
N ARG A 155 1.57 20.96 -21.76
CA ARG A 155 1.94 19.56 -21.99
C ARG A 155 2.95 19.46 -23.12
#